data_AF-A0A1F7K1M9-F1
#
_entry.id   AF-A0A1F7K1M9-F1
#
_cell.length_a   1.000
_cell.length_b   1.000
_cell.length_c   1.000
_cell.angle_alpha   90.00
_cell.angle_beta   90.00
_cell.angle_gamma   90.00
#
_symmetry.space_group_name_H-M   'P 1'
#
loop_
_entity.id
_entity.type
_entity.pdbx_description
1 polymer ?
#
loop_
_entity_poly.entity_id
_entity_poly.type
_entity_poly.pdbx_seq_one_letter_code
_entity_poly.pdbx_strand_id
1 'polypeptide(L)'
;MGFEFNEQQKELIKEYRELIAFGYKKISQIDLNFNKVRVRKRVLYFMMGAMQSYSESILKLMGSEPAYEKSGESLLRSQFEISLNMRFIYSSRSEDKARLFLSDLVMQSTTFAKKHKELWKKYPKWDLEFGTIKKSDDWDKFISDNLNLLKRHQNKHKDKKVILMPNLYDRTLAIDKYLKKLGKLSEKNSAEKFYIIYYSYFSQSTHQNISGLLRFMRGRGDIFKDPFFDIDSKPEDAERVLLISYQLYFATLHFFLQVFNVYDSKEYEHFKQYSRKILKG
;
A
#
# COMPACT_ATOMS: atom_id res chain seq x y z
N MET A 1 -4.22 -32.06 10.69
CA MET A 1 -2.99 -32.08 9.88
C MET A 1 -2.38 -30.70 9.97
N GLY A 2 -1.10 -30.59 10.36
CA GLY A 2 -0.40 -29.30 10.35
C GLY A 2 -0.31 -28.78 8.92
N PHE A 3 -0.52 -27.48 8.75
CA PHE A 3 -0.24 -26.81 7.49
C PHE A 3 1.28 -26.81 7.28
N GLU A 4 1.76 -27.42 6.19
CA GLU A 4 3.17 -27.39 5.80
C GLU A 4 3.26 -26.73 4.42
N PHE A 5 4.20 -25.80 4.25
CA PHE A 5 4.44 -25.17 2.96
C PHE A 5 4.97 -26.18 1.93
N ASN A 6 4.43 -26.13 0.71
CA ASN A 6 4.99 -26.89 -0.40
C ASN A 6 6.31 -26.27 -0.92
N GLU A 7 7.02 -26.96 -1.81
CA GLU A 7 8.32 -26.49 -2.33
C GLU A 7 8.23 -25.17 -3.10
N GLN A 8 7.13 -24.93 -3.82
CA GLN A 8 6.90 -23.67 -4.53
C GLN A 8 6.71 -22.51 -3.54
N GLN A 9 6.00 -22.73 -2.45
CA GLN A 9 5.79 -21.75 -1.38
C GLN A 9 7.10 -21.46 -0.62
N LYS A 10 7.90 -22.49 -0.33
CA LYS A 10 9.23 -22.32 0.27
C LYS A 10 10.17 -21.52 -0.64
N GLU A 11 10.17 -21.79 -1.95
CA GLU A 11 10.93 -21.01 -2.94
C GLU A 11 10.48 -19.55 -2.96
N LEU A 12 9.17 -19.29 -2.99
CA LEU A 12 8.61 -17.94 -2.95
C LEU A 12 9.00 -17.16 -1.69
N ILE A 13 8.88 -17.78 -0.52
CA ILE A 13 9.26 -17.16 0.76
C ILE A 13 10.74 -16.79 0.75
N LYS A 14 11.61 -17.67 0.24
CA LYS A 14 13.05 -17.42 0.13
C LYS A 14 13.33 -16.24 -0.80
N GLU A 15 12.82 -16.27 -2.02
CA GLU A 15 13.02 -15.24 -3.04
C GLU A 15 12.47 -13.88 -2.58
N TYR A 16 11.33 -13.87 -1.90
CA TYR A 16 10.77 -12.64 -1.38
C TYR A 16 11.61 -12.06 -0.23
N ARG A 17 12.14 -12.91 0.66
CA ARG A 17 13.07 -12.50 1.71
C ARG A 17 14.33 -11.87 1.14
N GLU A 18 14.91 -12.46 0.10
CA GLU A 18 16.10 -11.95 -0.57
C GLU A 18 15.83 -10.59 -1.23
N LEU A 19 14.69 -10.44 -1.92
CA LEU A 19 14.28 -9.18 -2.52
C LEU A 19 14.07 -8.07 -1.47
N ILE A 20 13.43 -8.38 -0.34
CA ILE A 20 13.21 -7.45 0.77
C ILE A 20 14.55 -7.00 1.37
N ALA A 21 15.48 -7.93 1.60
CA ALA A 21 16.80 -7.62 2.14
C ALA A 21 17.60 -6.75 1.16
N PHE A 22 17.54 -7.06 -0.13
CA PHE A 22 18.14 -6.23 -1.19
C PHE A 22 17.57 -4.81 -1.19
N GLY A 23 16.24 -4.66 -1.13
CA GLY A 23 15.62 -3.35 -1.11
C GLY A 23 15.94 -2.55 0.14
N TYR A 24 15.97 -3.17 1.33
CA TYR A 24 16.42 -2.52 2.57
C TYR A 24 17.84 -1.95 2.42
N LYS A 25 18.77 -2.77 1.90
CA LYS A 25 20.16 -2.34 1.63
C LYS A 25 20.21 -1.16 0.66
N LYS A 26 19.42 -1.16 -0.41
CA LYS A 26 19.40 -0.06 -1.38
C LYS A 26 18.77 1.21 -0.83
N ILE A 27 17.67 1.09 -0.08
CA ILE A 27 16.99 2.24 0.53
C ILE A 27 17.91 2.92 1.54
N SER A 28 18.58 2.15 2.40
CA SER A 28 19.49 2.68 3.43
C SER A 28 20.74 3.39 2.88
N GLN A 29 21.11 3.15 1.62
CA GLN A 29 22.22 3.82 0.95
C GLN A 29 21.87 5.21 0.40
N ILE A 30 20.59 5.56 0.35
CA ILE A 30 20.15 6.84 -0.20
C ILE A 30 20.21 7.91 0.87
N ASP A 31 21.14 8.85 0.71
CA ASP A 31 21.15 10.08 1.50
C ASP A 31 20.18 11.11 0.88
N LEU A 32 19.13 11.45 1.63
CA LEU A 32 18.09 12.36 1.20
C LEU A 32 18.20 13.71 1.90
N ASN A 33 18.81 14.69 1.22
CA ASN A 33 18.72 16.08 1.69
C ASN A 33 17.30 16.65 1.42
N PHE A 34 16.43 16.53 2.43
CA PHE A 34 15.04 16.97 2.36
C PHE A 34 14.89 18.42 1.94
N ASN A 35 15.85 19.31 2.15
CA ASN A 35 15.71 20.72 1.76
C ASN A 35 15.93 20.96 0.27
N LYS A 36 16.75 20.12 -0.39
CA LYS A 36 17.15 20.29 -1.80
C LYS A 36 16.34 19.44 -2.77
N VAL A 37 15.64 18.42 -2.28
CA VAL A 37 14.94 17.44 -3.12
C VAL A 37 13.50 17.88 -3.41
N ARG A 38 12.98 17.57 -4.60
CA ARG A 38 11.57 17.85 -4.97
C ARG A 38 10.57 17.07 -4.10
N VAL A 39 9.38 17.63 -3.87
CA VAL A 39 8.37 17.06 -2.97
C VAL A 39 7.97 15.64 -3.38
N ARG A 40 7.77 15.39 -4.67
CA ARG A 40 7.50 14.04 -5.22
C ARG A 40 8.53 12.99 -4.83
N LYS A 41 9.82 13.34 -4.82
CA LYS A 41 10.89 12.40 -4.41
C LYS A 41 10.86 12.16 -2.90
N ARG A 42 10.57 13.20 -2.10
CA ARG A 42 10.37 13.04 -0.64
C ARG A 42 9.21 12.10 -0.34
N VAL A 43 8.05 12.33 -0.97
CA VAL A 43 6.86 11.48 -0.81
C VAL A 43 7.15 10.05 -1.25
N LEU A 44 7.85 9.87 -2.39
CA LEU A 44 8.26 8.54 -2.85
C LEU A 44 9.15 7.83 -1.84
N TYR A 45 10.10 8.54 -1.21
CA TYR A 45 10.97 7.97 -0.17
C TYR A 45 10.18 7.49 1.04
N PHE A 46 9.27 8.32 1.57
CA PHE A 46 8.40 7.91 2.68
C PHE A 46 7.50 6.73 2.31
N MET A 47 6.90 6.75 1.11
CA MET A 47 6.07 5.64 0.62
C MET A 47 6.86 4.35 0.44
N MET A 48 8.11 4.43 -0.03
CA MET A 48 8.97 3.25 -0.14
C MET A 48 9.32 2.67 1.23
N GLY A 49 9.54 3.51 2.25
CA GLY A 49 9.70 3.04 3.63
C GLY A 49 8.47 2.29 4.14
N ALA A 50 7.27 2.83 3.91
CA ALA A 50 6.03 2.13 4.27
C ALA A 50 5.84 0.82 3.47
N MET A 51 6.13 0.85 2.16
CA MET A 51 6.12 -0.33 1.29
C MET A 51 7.08 -1.42 1.80
N GLN A 52 8.28 -1.05 2.27
CA GLN A 52 9.23 -1.96 2.92
C GLN A 52 8.61 -2.62 4.16
N SER A 53 8.12 -1.81 5.11
CA SER A 53 7.56 -2.32 6.37
C SER A 53 6.35 -3.23 6.16
N TYR A 54 5.46 -2.90 5.23
CA TYR A 54 4.32 -3.77 4.90
C TYR A 54 4.78 -5.08 4.24
N SER A 55 5.78 -5.03 3.37
CA SER A 55 6.33 -6.22 2.70
C SER A 55 6.97 -7.19 3.72
N GLU A 56 7.76 -6.66 4.64
CA GLU A 56 8.36 -7.43 5.74
C GLU A 56 7.30 -8.06 6.64
N SER A 57 6.26 -7.29 6.98
CA SER A 57 5.16 -7.75 7.81
C SER A 57 4.33 -8.84 7.13
N ILE A 58 4.03 -8.68 5.84
CA ILE A 58 3.35 -9.71 5.04
C ILE A 58 4.20 -10.98 4.98
N LEU A 59 5.49 -10.87 4.63
CA LEU A 59 6.38 -12.03 4.62
C LEU A 59 6.44 -12.73 5.98
N LYS A 60 6.48 -11.97 7.08
CA LYS A 60 6.50 -12.54 8.43
C LYS A 60 5.19 -13.26 8.78
N LEU A 61 4.04 -12.66 8.47
CA LEU A 61 2.74 -13.21 8.81
C LEU A 61 2.35 -14.41 7.93
N MET A 62 2.79 -14.40 6.68
CA MET A 62 2.36 -15.36 5.66
C MET A 62 3.41 -16.42 5.35
N GLY A 63 4.67 -16.19 5.74
CA GLY A 63 5.80 -17.09 5.51
C GLY A 63 6.26 -17.85 6.76
N SER A 64 5.43 -17.89 7.81
CA SER A 64 5.65 -18.67 9.04
C SER A 64 4.46 -19.59 9.31
N GLU A 65 4.67 -20.65 10.09
CA GLU A 65 3.59 -21.51 10.59
C GLU A 65 3.14 -21.06 12.00
N PRO A 66 1.83 -20.87 12.24
CA PRO A 66 0.74 -20.86 11.25
C PRO A 66 0.73 -19.57 10.40
N ALA A 67 0.20 -19.65 9.18
CA ALA A 67 0.01 -18.47 8.34
C ALA A 67 -1.18 -17.62 8.82
N TYR A 68 -0.98 -16.29 8.95
CA TYR A 68 -1.99 -15.35 9.43
C TYR A 68 -2.66 -14.58 8.28
N GLU A 69 -3.48 -15.31 7.52
CA GLU A 69 -3.96 -14.86 6.21
C GLU A 69 -4.75 -13.56 6.24
N LYS A 70 -5.70 -13.40 7.16
CA LYS A 70 -6.52 -12.17 7.25
C LYS A 70 -5.69 -10.93 7.56
N SER A 71 -4.72 -11.06 8.44
CA SER A 71 -3.79 -9.96 8.75
C SER A 71 -2.93 -9.65 7.53
N GLY A 72 -2.43 -10.67 6.82
CA GLY A 72 -1.72 -10.49 5.55
C GLY A 72 -2.55 -9.79 4.47
N GLU A 73 -3.80 -10.17 4.27
CA GLU A 73 -4.72 -9.52 3.32
C GLU A 73 -4.99 -8.05 3.65
N SER A 74 -5.10 -7.73 4.94
CA SER A 74 -5.26 -6.35 5.40
C SER A 74 -4.02 -5.51 5.06
N LEU A 75 -2.82 -6.05 5.27
CA LEU A 75 -1.57 -5.36 4.93
C LEU A 75 -1.36 -5.29 3.40
N LEU A 76 -1.78 -6.31 2.64
CA LEU A 76 -1.72 -6.33 1.18
C LEU A 76 -2.50 -5.16 0.58
N ARG A 77 -3.68 -4.84 1.14
CA ARG A 77 -4.45 -3.67 0.74
C ARG A 77 -3.63 -2.38 0.92
N SER A 78 -3.01 -2.18 2.07
CA SER A 78 -2.18 -1.00 2.34
C SER A 78 -0.98 -0.92 1.40
N GLN A 79 -0.33 -2.05 1.13
CA GLN A 79 0.77 -2.15 0.19
C GLN A 79 0.33 -1.79 -1.24
N PHE A 80 -0.83 -2.29 -1.67
CA PHE A 80 -1.40 -1.98 -2.98
C PHE A 80 -1.81 -0.51 -3.11
N GLU A 81 -2.42 0.06 -2.07
CA GLU A 81 -2.73 1.49 -2.02
C GLU A 81 -1.47 2.35 -2.16
N ILE A 82 -0.37 2.00 -1.49
CA ILE A 82 0.90 2.69 -1.67
C ILE A 82 1.37 2.63 -3.13
N SER A 83 1.36 1.43 -3.74
CA SER A 83 1.72 1.25 -5.16
C SER A 83 0.89 2.15 -6.08
N LEU A 84 -0.43 2.17 -5.90
CA LEU A 84 -1.33 3.04 -6.66
C LEU A 84 -1.07 4.53 -6.40
N ASN A 85 -0.82 4.93 -5.16
CA ASN A 85 -0.52 6.31 -4.81
C ASN A 85 0.76 6.81 -5.47
N MET A 86 1.83 5.99 -5.46
CA MET A 86 3.07 6.33 -6.17
C MET A 86 2.81 6.46 -7.68
N ARG A 87 2.13 5.50 -8.29
CA ARG A 87 1.79 5.56 -9.72
C ARG A 87 0.92 6.77 -10.06
N PHE A 88 -0.03 7.12 -9.20
CA PHE A 88 -0.88 8.29 -9.38
C PHE A 88 -0.09 9.59 -9.27
N ILE A 89 0.73 9.75 -8.23
CA ILE A 89 1.61 10.92 -8.04
C ILE A 89 2.54 11.09 -9.24
N TYR A 90 3.02 9.98 -9.80
CA TYR A 90 3.93 10.00 -10.95
C TYR A 90 3.24 9.97 -12.32
N SER A 91 1.92 9.85 -12.39
CA SER A 91 1.15 10.00 -13.63
C SER A 91 0.87 11.47 -14.00
N SER A 92 1.71 12.39 -13.50
CA SER A 92 1.81 13.77 -13.96
C SER A 92 3.27 14.23 -13.91
N ARG A 93 3.64 15.22 -14.72
CA ARG A 93 4.96 15.88 -14.62
C ARG A 93 4.99 16.96 -13.53
N SER A 94 3.85 17.43 -13.05
CA SER A 94 3.76 18.43 -11.97
C SER A 94 3.86 17.82 -10.57
N GLU A 95 4.18 18.66 -9.59
CA GLU A 95 4.23 18.33 -8.15
C GLU A 95 2.82 18.31 -7.51
N ASP A 96 1.78 18.73 -8.24
CA ASP A 96 0.44 18.99 -7.71
C ASP A 96 -0.17 17.77 -7.05
N LYS A 97 0.01 16.57 -7.63
CA LYS A 97 -0.51 15.33 -7.04
C LYS A 97 0.20 14.92 -5.76
N ALA A 98 1.50 15.20 -5.64
CA ALA A 98 2.23 14.97 -4.39
C ALA A 98 1.77 15.95 -3.30
N ARG A 99 1.52 17.21 -3.67
CA ARG A 99 0.97 18.21 -2.72
C ARG A 99 -0.46 17.90 -2.32
N LEU A 100 -1.28 17.43 -3.25
CA LEU A 100 -2.63 16.94 -2.98
C LEU A 100 -2.58 15.77 -1.99
N PHE A 101 -1.70 14.79 -2.23
CA PHE A 101 -1.48 13.67 -1.31
C PHE A 101 -1.09 14.13 0.10
N LEU A 102 -0.15 15.07 0.21
CA LEU A 102 0.27 15.61 1.52
C LEU A 102 -0.85 16.40 2.21
N SER A 103 -1.65 17.14 1.44
CA SER A 103 -2.80 17.89 1.98
C SER A 103 -3.85 16.94 2.54
N ASP A 104 -4.17 15.88 1.79
CA ASP A 104 -5.11 14.83 2.22
C ASP A 104 -4.62 14.14 3.50
N LEU A 105 -3.33 13.81 3.59
CA LEU A 105 -2.72 13.22 4.79
C LEU A 105 -2.89 14.11 6.03
N VAL A 106 -2.70 15.43 5.90
CA VAL A 106 -2.90 16.38 7.00
C VAL A 106 -4.37 16.42 7.44
N MET A 107 -5.29 16.37 6.48
CA MET A 107 -6.73 16.37 6.77
C MET A 107 -7.20 15.07 7.43
N GLN A 108 -6.67 13.92 6.99
CA GLN A 108 -6.90 12.63 7.64
C GLN A 108 -6.37 12.64 9.08
N SER A 109 -5.15 13.12 9.29
CA SER A 109 -4.52 13.24 10.62
C SER A 109 -5.34 14.15 11.55
N THR A 110 -5.85 15.26 11.02
CA THR A 110 -6.75 16.17 11.75
C THR A 110 -8.06 15.50 12.12
N THR A 111 -8.63 14.70 11.22
CA THR A 111 -9.88 13.96 11.46
C THR A 111 -9.68 12.90 12.53
N PHE A 112 -8.57 12.17 12.48
CA PHE A 112 -8.17 11.21 13.51
C PHE A 112 -8.03 11.89 14.87
N ALA A 113 -7.29 12.99 14.95
CA ALA A 113 -7.11 13.77 16.17
C ALA A 113 -8.46 14.23 16.79
N LYS A 114 -9.38 14.73 15.96
CA LYS A 114 -10.74 15.13 16.42
C LYS A 114 -11.51 13.96 17.03
N LYS A 115 -11.54 12.81 16.34
CA LYS A 115 -12.20 11.60 16.84
C LYS A 115 -11.55 11.09 18.13
N HIS A 116 -10.24 11.14 18.21
CA HIS A 116 -9.49 10.74 19.41
C HIS A 116 -9.78 11.65 20.59
N LYS A 117 -9.88 12.96 20.35
CA LYS A 117 -10.27 13.95 21.34
C LYS A 117 -11.70 13.71 21.86
N GLU A 118 -12.64 13.47 20.96
CA GLU A 118 -14.03 13.12 21.30
C GLU A 118 -14.11 11.85 22.15
N LEU A 119 -13.33 10.82 21.79
CA LEU A 119 -13.25 9.58 22.55
C LEU A 119 -12.73 9.83 23.97
N TRP A 120 -11.69 10.64 24.11
CA TRP A 120 -11.11 10.99 25.42
C TRP A 120 -12.09 11.77 26.29
N LYS A 121 -12.84 12.71 25.69
CA LYS A 121 -13.92 13.42 26.40
C LYS A 121 -15.02 12.48 26.87
N LYS A 122 -15.37 11.47 26.06
CA LYS A 122 -16.38 10.47 26.40
C LYS A 122 -15.90 9.52 27.51
N TYR A 123 -14.61 9.17 27.51
CA TYR A 123 -14.02 8.23 28.45
C TYR A 123 -12.74 8.80 29.09
N PRO A 124 -12.87 9.76 30.02
CA PRO A 124 -11.72 10.50 30.57
C PRO A 124 -10.76 9.67 31.43
N LYS A 125 -11.20 8.48 31.87
CA LYS A 125 -10.40 7.56 32.70
C LYS A 125 -9.61 6.53 31.90
N TRP A 126 -9.81 6.46 30.58
CA TRP A 126 -9.08 5.51 29.73
C TRP A 126 -7.68 6.06 29.44
N ASP A 127 -6.68 5.17 29.44
CA ASP A 127 -5.35 5.51 28.95
C ASP A 127 -5.39 5.63 27.43
N LEU A 128 -5.37 6.88 26.99
CA LEU A 128 -5.55 7.30 25.61
C LEU A 128 -4.36 8.14 25.13
N GLU A 129 -3.22 8.02 25.82
CA GLU A 129 -1.99 8.71 25.43
C GLU A 129 -1.49 8.20 24.06
N PHE A 130 -0.96 9.11 23.25
CA PHE A 130 -0.41 8.77 21.93
C PHE A 130 0.85 9.57 21.64
N GLY A 131 2.03 8.93 21.77
CA GLY A 131 3.32 9.59 21.58
C GLY A 131 3.49 10.79 22.50
N THR A 132 3.53 12.00 21.92
CA THR A 132 3.64 13.27 22.64
C THR A 132 2.31 13.82 23.17
N ILE A 133 1.18 13.22 22.80
CA ILE A 133 -0.15 13.60 23.29
C ILE A 133 -0.41 12.92 24.63
N LYS A 134 -0.52 13.70 25.69
CA LYS A 134 -0.69 13.23 27.08
C LYS A 134 -2.04 13.63 27.67
N LYS A 135 -2.74 14.59 27.06
CA LYS A 135 -4.10 15.01 27.45
C LYS A 135 -4.92 15.49 26.26
N SER A 136 -6.24 15.59 26.45
CA SER A 136 -7.21 15.99 25.41
C SER A 136 -6.85 17.31 24.69
N ASP A 137 -6.35 18.31 25.42
CA ASP A 137 -6.02 19.63 24.87
C ASP A 137 -4.77 19.61 23.98
N ASP A 138 -3.89 18.61 24.12
CA ASP A 138 -2.72 18.48 23.25
C ASP A 138 -3.15 18.22 21.80
N TRP A 139 -4.33 17.61 21.60
CA TRP A 139 -4.94 17.45 20.28
C TRP A 139 -5.33 18.78 19.64
N ASP A 140 -5.74 19.79 20.41
CA ASP A 140 -6.08 21.11 19.85
C ASP A 140 -4.85 21.79 19.26
N LYS A 141 -3.75 21.73 20.00
CA LYS A 141 -2.46 22.24 19.51
C LYS A 141 -2.02 21.49 18.26
N PHE A 142 -2.07 20.15 18.29
CA PHE A 142 -1.74 19.31 17.13
C PHE A 142 -2.57 19.68 15.88
N ILE A 143 -3.90 19.84 16.04
CA ILE A 143 -4.81 20.21 14.95
C ILE A 143 -4.46 21.61 14.43
N SER A 144 -4.28 22.58 15.31
CA SER A 144 -3.96 23.96 14.95
C SER A 144 -2.65 24.06 14.18
N ASP A 145 -1.59 23.43 14.67
CA ASP A 145 -0.25 23.46 14.07
C ASP A 145 -0.27 22.85 12.66
N ASN A 146 -0.96 21.71 12.48
CA ASN A 146 -1.11 21.05 11.18
C ASN A 146 -1.92 21.88 10.18
N LEU A 147 -3.05 22.46 10.60
CA LEU A 147 -3.87 23.30 9.73
C LEU A 147 -3.16 24.60 9.34
N ASN A 148 -2.40 25.19 10.25
CA ASN A 148 -1.59 26.38 9.98
C ASN A 148 -0.45 26.07 9.00
N LEU A 149 0.21 24.93 9.17
CA LEU A 149 1.24 24.45 8.24
C LEU A 149 0.65 24.25 6.83
N LEU A 150 -0.51 23.58 6.73
CA LEU A 150 -1.20 23.37 5.45
C LEU A 150 -1.53 24.69 4.75
N LYS A 151 -2.14 25.64 5.48
CA LYS A 151 -2.47 26.98 4.94
C LYS A 151 -1.22 27.72 4.43
N ARG A 152 -0.12 27.69 5.20
CA ARG A 152 1.15 28.32 4.80
C ARG A 152 1.68 27.71 3.50
N HIS A 153 1.65 26.39 3.36
CA HIS A 153 2.10 25.72 2.14
C HIS A 153 1.19 25.99 0.94
N GLN A 154 -0.13 25.97 1.13
CA GLN A 154 -1.10 26.29 0.07
C GLN A 154 -0.89 27.71 -0.46
N ASN A 155 -0.70 28.69 0.43
CA ASN A 155 -0.42 30.08 0.05
C ASN A 155 0.92 30.20 -0.70
N LYS A 156 1.98 29.56 -0.19
CA LYS A 156 3.31 29.58 -0.81
C LYS A 156 3.31 29.01 -2.23
N HIS A 157 2.54 27.96 -2.47
CA HIS A 157 2.54 27.23 -3.73
C HIS A 157 1.36 27.59 -4.65
N LYS A 158 0.45 28.48 -4.21
CA LYS A 158 -0.79 28.84 -4.92
C LYS A 158 -1.62 27.59 -5.28
N ASP A 159 -1.60 26.60 -4.39
CA ASP A 159 -2.31 25.34 -4.63
C ASP A 159 -3.83 25.58 -4.59
N LYS A 160 -4.58 24.91 -5.48
CA LYS A 160 -6.05 24.94 -5.45
C LYS A 160 -6.55 24.32 -4.14
N LYS A 161 -7.70 24.78 -3.63
CA LYS A 161 -8.35 24.28 -2.40
C LYS A 161 -8.77 22.80 -2.42
N VAL A 162 -8.42 22.03 -3.45
CA VAL A 162 -8.69 20.59 -3.49
C VAL A 162 -7.73 19.93 -2.50
N ILE A 163 -8.27 19.49 -1.38
CA ILE A 163 -7.52 18.86 -0.27
C ILE A 163 -7.76 17.36 -0.17
N LEU A 164 -8.78 16.85 -0.86
CA LEU A 164 -9.12 15.43 -0.85
C LEU A 164 -8.60 14.76 -2.11
N MET A 165 -7.92 13.63 -1.95
CA MET A 165 -7.56 12.79 -3.08
C MET A 165 -8.79 12.08 -3.66
N PRO A 166 -8.82 11.81 -4.98
CA PRO A 166 -9.78 10.86 -5.54
C PRO A 166 -9.71 9.52 -4.80
N ASN A 167 -10.79 8.74 -4.80
CA ASN A 167 -10.73 7.38 -4.22
C ASN A 167 -9.77 6.48 -5.02
N LEU A 168 -9.46 5.28 -4.51
CA LEU A 168 -8.48 4.38 -5.14
C LEU A 168 -8.85 3.98 -6.57
N TYR A 169 -10.13 3.75 -6.86
CA TYR A 169 -10.59 3.39 -8.21
C TYR A 169 -10.46 4.58 -9.18
N ASP A 170 -10.84 5.79 -8.78
CA ASP A 170 -10.67 6.98 -9.61
C ASP A 170 -9.17 7.27 -9.90
N ARG A 171 -8.28 6.96 -8.95
CA ARG A 171 -6.83 7.03 -9.17
C ARG A 171 -6.39 6.07 -10.27
N THR A 172 -6.96 4.85 -10.36
CA THR A 172 -6.60 3.87 -11.39
C THR A 172 -7.00 4.36 -12.78
N LEU A 173 -8.21 4.92 -12.92
CA LEU A 173 -8.67 5.53 -14.17
C LEU A 173 -7.77 6.69 -14.62
N ALA A 174 -7.34 7.54 -13.67
CA ALA A 174 -6.44 8.65 -13.96
C ALA A 174 -5.05 8.19 -14.43
N ILE A 175 -4.52 7.10 -13.85
CA ILE A 175 -3.26 6.48 -14.27
C ILE A 175 -3.37 5.94 -15.70
N ASP A 176 -4.43 5.19 -15.99
CA ASP A 176 -4.59 4.54 -17.30
C ASP A 176 -4.84 5.57 -18.40
N LYS A 177 -5.60 6.62 -18.12
CA LYS A 177 -5.75 7.77 -19.02
C LYS A 177 -4.41 8.44 -19.32
N TYR A 178 -3.52 8.56 -18.33
CA TYR A 178 -2.18 9.11 -18.53
C TYR A 178 -1.30 8.18 -19.39
N LEU A 179 -1.30 6.87 -19.12
CA LEU A 179 -0.57 5.89 -19.91
C LEU A 179 -1.07 5.85 -21.37
N LYS A 180 -2.38 5.99 -21.58
CA LYS A 180 -2.99 6.06 -22.91
C LYS A 180 -2.48 7.28 -23.68
N LYS A 181 -2.42 8.45 -23.03
CA LYS A 181 -1.85 9.67 -23.63
C LYS A 181 -0.38 9.52 -24.02
N LEU A 182 0.38 8.68 -23.30
CA LEU A 182 1.79 8.40 -23.61
C LEU A 182 1.98 7.30 -24.67
N GLY A 183 0.90 6.66 -25.16
CA GLY A 183 1.01 5.49 -26.03
C GLY A 183 1.60 4.25 -25.34
N LYS A 184 1.54 4.19 -24.00
CA LYS A 184 2.14 3.13 -23.19
C LYS A 184 1.12 2.24 -22.49
N LEU A 185 -0.18 2.52 -22.60
CA LEU A 185 -1.22 1.70 -21.97
C LEU A 185 -1.27 0.32 -22.63
N SER A 186 -1.22 -0.72 -21.80
CA SER A 186 -1.31 -2.11 -22.19
C SER A 186 -1.97 -2.90 -21.05
N GLU A 187 -2.42 -4.12 -21.33
CA GLU A 187 -2.93 -5.00 -20.27
C GLU A 187 -1.91 -5.25 -19.15
N LYS A 188 -0.62 -5.25 -19.47
CA LYS A 188 0.46 -5.52 -18.52
C LYS A 188 0.75 -4.35 -17.56
N ASN A 189 0.20 -3.17 -17.82
CA ASN A 189 0.41 -2.01 -16.96
C ASN A 189 -0.85 -1.19 -16.67
N SER A 190 -2.04 -1.72 -16.99
CA SER A 190 -3.31 -1.10 -16.58
C SER A 190 -3.46 -1.16 -15.06
N ALA A 191 -3.56 0.01 -14.44
CA ALA A 191 -3.86 0.14 -13.02
C ALA A 191 -5.28 -0.33 -12.70
N GLU A 192 -6.24 -0.08 -13.59
CA GLU A 192 -7.62 -0.50 -13.41
C GLU A 192 -7.73 -2.02 -13.41
N LYS A 193 -7.12 -2.69 -14.41
CA LYS A 193 -7.09 -4.15 -14.49
C LYS A 193 -6.51 -4.76 -13.21
N PHE A 194 -5.36 -4.26 -12.74
CA PHE A 194 -4.75 -4.76 -11.51
C PHE A 194 -5.59 -4.49 -10.27
N TYR A 195 -6.25 -3.32 -10.17
CA TYR A 195 -7.18 -3.03 -9.10
C TYR A 195 -8.30 -4.07 -9.06
N ILE A 196 -8.95 -4.35 -10.19
CA ILE A 196 -10.05 -5.31 -10.28
C ILE A 196 -9.60 -6.73 -9.93
N ILE A 197 -8.44 -7.17 -10.45
CA ILE A 197 -7.92 -8.52 -10.19
C ILE A 197 -7.54 -8.68 -8.71
N TYR A 198 -6.82 -7.72 -8.15
CA TYR A 198 -6.35 -7.81 -6.77
C TYR A 198 -7.40 -7.48 -5.73
N TYR A 199 -8.48 -6.78 -6.12
CA TYR A 199 -9.57 -6.41 -5.22
C TYR A 199 -10.07 -7.60 -4.41
N SER A 200 -10.24 -8.75 -5.08
CA SER A 200 -10.67 -10.00 -4.45
C SER A 200 -9.80 -10.35 -3.24
N TYR A 201 -8.48 -10.18 -3.28
CA TYR A 201 -7.54 -10.59 -2.22
C TYR A 201 -7.44 -9.63 -1.03
N PHE A 202 -8.20 -8.53 -1.01
CA PHE A 202 -8.22 -7.63 0.14
C PHE A 202 -9.11 -8.17 1.27
N SER A 203 -8.94 -7.63 2.48
CA SER A 203 -9.71 -8.05 3.66
C SER A 203 -11.23 -7.95 3.45
N GLN A 204 -12.02 -8.79 4.13
CA GLN A 204 -13.51 -8.77 4.15
C GLN A 204 -14.10 -7.36 4.30
N SER A 205 -13.54 -6.54 5.20
CA SER A 205 -13.95 -5.15 5.44
C SER A 205 -13.82 -4.22 4.22
N THR A 206 -13.10 -4.64 3.18
CA THR A 206 -12.89 -3.90 1.93
C THR A 206 -13.99 -4.21 0.89
N HIS A 207 -14.68 -5.34 1.04
CA HIS A 207 -15.68 -5.87 0.11
C HIS A 207 -17.07 -5.33 0.43
N GLN A 208 -17.23 -4.00 0.38
CA GLN A 208 -18.53 -3.35 0.59
C GLN A 208 -19.58 -3.67 -0.49
N ASN A 209 -19.27 -4.55 -1.44
CA ASN A 209 -20.17 -5.03 -2.49
C ASN A 209 -20.16 -6.57 -2.59
N ILE A 210 -21.25 -7.12 -3.15
CA ILE A 210 -21.47 -8.56 -3.28
C ILE A 210 -20.35 -9.25 -4.07
N SER A 211 -19.85 -8.64 -5.15
CA SER A 211 -18.84 -9.25 -6.03
C SER A 211 -17.54 -9.58 -5.30
N GLY A 212 -17.10 -8.72 -4.38
CA GLY A 212 -15.93 -8.96 -3.55
C GLY A 212 -16.13 -10.07 -2.51
N LEU A 213 -17.36 -10.19 -1.98
CA LEU A 213 -17.72 -11.20 -0.97
C LEU A 213 -17.88 -12.61 -1.56
N LEU A 214 -18.06 -12.74 -2.88
CA LEU A 214 -18.31 -14.03 -3.53
C LEU A 214 -17.19 -15.05 -3.34
N ARG A 215 -15.93 -14.60 -3.13
CA ARG A 215 -14.81 -15.52 -2.88
C ARG A 215 -14.92 -16.24 -1.54
N PHE A 216 -15.63 -15.66 -0.58
CA PHE A 216 -15.89 -16.25 0.72
C PHE A 216 -17.15 -17.11 0.72
N MET A 217 -17.89 -17.19 -0.38
CA MET A 217 -19.08 -18.03 -0.49
C MET A 217 -18.72 -19.40 -1.04
N ARG A 218 -18.99 -20.47 -0.28
CA ARG A 218 -19.00 -21.85 -0.80
C ARG A 218 -20.45 -22.30 -1.06
N GLY A 219 -20.62 -23.39 -1.82
CA GLY A 219 -21.94 -23.96 -2.13
C GLY A 219 -22.62 -23.46 -3.40
N ARG A 220 -21.84 -23.06 -4.41
CA ARG A 220 -22.35 -22.76 -5.77
C ARG A 220 -22.28 -23.98 -6.70
N GLY A 221 -22.56 -25.17 -6.17
CA GLY A 221 -22.58 -26.42 -6.93
C GLY A 221 -23.44 -27.46 -6.24
N ASP A 222 -23.89 -28.47 -6.99
CA ASP A 222 -24.96 -29.44 -6.66
C ASP A 222 -24.78 -30.26 -5.36
N ILE A 223 -23.69 -30.09 -4.63
CA ILE A 223 -23.31 -30.88 -3.44
C ILE A 223 -23.60 -30.12 -2.12
N PHE A 224 -23.71 -28.78 -2.13
CA PHE A 224 -24.02 -28.00 -0.92
C PHE A 224 -25.15 -27.01 -1.22
N LYS A 225 -26.35 -27.30 -0.71
CA LYS A 225 -27.60 -26.58 -1.04
C LYS A 225 -27.74 -25.19 -0.39
N ASP A 226 -26.98 -24.91 0.67
CA ASP A 226 -27.03 -23.62 1.35
C ASP A 226 -25.69 -22.86 1.21
N PRO A 227 -25.71 -21.61 0.71
CA PRO A 227 -24.49 -20.81 0.64
C PRO A 227 -24.02 -20.48 2.05
N PHE A 228 -22.83 -20.97 2.42
CA PHE A 228 -22.17 -20.60 3.67
C PHE A 228 -20.98 -19.70 3.40
N PHE A 229 -20.76 -18.74 4.31
CA PHE A 229 -19.58 -17.90 4.30
C PHE A 229 -18.43 -18.62 4.99
N ASP A 230 -17.39 -18.93 4.24
CA ASP A 230 -16.09 -19.33 4.77
C ASP A 230 -15.38 -18.06 5.22
N ILE A 231 -15.54 -17.74 6.50
CA ILE A 231 -14.99 -16.51 7.08
C ILE A 231 -13.47 -16.63 7.21
N ASP A 232 -12.93 -17.84 7.27
CA ASP A 232 -11.50 -18.11 7.31
C ASP A 232 -10.94 -18.21 5.90
N SER A 233 -9.71 -17.71 5.71
CA SER A 233 -9.01 -17.85 4.43
C SER A 233 -8.42 -19.27 4.35
N LYS A 234 -8.11 -19.74 3.13
CA LYS A 234 -7.47 -21.04 2.94
C LYS A 234 -5.95 -20.88 2.79
N PRO A 235 -5.15 -21.90 3.15
CA PRO A 235 -3.73 -22.00 2.83
C PRO A 235 -3.27 -21.47 1.47
N GLU A 236 -4.04 -21.71 0.40
CA GLU A 236 -3.70 -21.26 -0.96
C GLU A 236 -3.81 -19.73 -1.12
N ASP A 237 -4.60 -19.06 -0.29
CA ASP A 237 -4.67 -17.60 -0.22
C ASP A 237 -3.35 -17.03 0.32
N ALA A 238 -2.64 -17.76 1.19
CA ALA A 238 -1.35 -17.32 1.71
C ALA A 238 -0.30 -17.16 0.60
N GLU A 239 -0.20 -18.17 -0.27
CA GLU A 239 0.66 -18.13 -1.44
C GLU A 239 0.29 -16.97 -2.36
N ARG A 240 -1.00 -16.76 -2.63
CA ARG A 240 -1.46 -15.65 -3.50
C ARG A 240 -1.12 -14.28 -2.92
N VAL A 241 -1.32 -14.09 -1.62
CA VAL A 241 -0.94 -12.85 -0.94
C VAL A 241 0.57 -12.61 -1.07
N LEU A 242 1.41 -13.63 -0.82
CA LEU A 242 2.85 -13.55 -0.99
C LEU A 242 3.25 -13.23 -2.44
N LEU A 243 2.63 -13.87 -3.44
CA LEU A 243 2.91 -13.64 -4.86
C LEU A 243 2.58 -12.20 -5.28
N ILE A 244 1.40 -11.71 -4.91
CA ILE A 244 0.99 -10.33 -5.24
C ILE A 244 1.92 -9.35 -4.52
N SER A 245 2.22 -9.62 -3.25
CA SER A 245 3.09 -8.77 -2.44
C SER A 245 4.51 -8.67 -3.01
N TYR A 246 5.07 -9.81 -3.44
CA TYR A 246 6.34 -9.87 -4.17
C TYR A 246 6.31 -8.98 -5.42
N GLN A 247 5.29 -9.13 -6.28
CA GLN A 247 5.22 -8.39 -7.54
C GLN A 247 5.04 -6.88 -7.32
N LEU A 248 4.22 -6.49 -6.34
CA LEU A 248 4.02 -5.09 -5.98
C LEU A 248 5.30 -4.45 -5.43
N TYR A 249 5.98 -5.15 -4.53
CA TYR A 249 7.24 -4.70 -3.95
C TYR A 249 8.33 -4.62 -5.02
N PHE A 250 8.49 -5.66 -5.85
CA PHE A 250 9.42 -5.69 -6.98
C PHE A 250 9.19 -4.51 -7.94
N ALA A 251 7.96 -4.30 -8.42
CA ALA A 251 7.68 -3.22 -9.36
C ALA A 251 7.94 -1.83 -8.75
N THR A 252 7.57 -1.68 -7.47
CA THR A 252 7.77 -0.43 -6.73
C THR A 252 9.23 -0.14 -6.48
N LEU A 253 9.99 -1.14 -6.00
CA LEU A 253 11.42 -1.00 -5.71
C LEU A 253 12.18 -0.67 -7.00
N HIS A 254 11.92 -1.37 -8.10
CA HIS A 254 12.51 -1.05 -9.39
C HIS A 254 12.31 0.42 -9.77
N PHE A 255 11.06 0.89 -9.69
CA PHE A 255 10.72 2.29 -9.97
C PHE A 255 11.43 3.27 -9.03
N PHE A 256 11.46 2.95 -7.73
CA PHE A 256 12.15 3.73 -6.71
C PHE A 256 13.65 3.88 -7.04
N LEU A 257 14.34 2.76 -7.31
CA LEU A 257 15.76 2.76 -7.62
C LEU A 257 16.08 3.57 -8.88
N GLN A 258 15.20 3.54 -9.90
CA GLN A 258 15.31 4.37 -11.08
C GLN A 258 15.18 5.87 -10.76
N VAL A 259 14.21 6.26 -9.95
CA VAL A 259 14.02 7.68 -9.58
C VAL A 259 15.19 8.22 -8.76
N PHE A 260 15.85 7.38 -7.97
CA PHE A 260 17.00 7.74 -7.16
C PHE A 260 18.36 7.50 -7.85
N ASN A 261 18.37 7.05 -9.10
CA ASN A 261 19.59 6.76 -9.88
C ASN A 261 20.55 5.77 -9.18
N VAL A 262 20.00 4.79 -8.47
CA VAL A 262 20.76 3.74 -7.76
C VAL A 262 20.48 2.34 -8.31
N TYR A 263 19.78 2.27 -9.44
CA TYR A 263 19.46 1.02 -10.13
C TYR A 263 20.69 0.45 -10.86
N ASP A 264 21.03 -0.79 -10.54
CA ASP A 264 21.98 -1.61 -11.28
C ASP A 264 21.23 -2.83 -11.86
N SER A 265 21.28 -2.98 -13.20
CA SER A 265 20.61 -4.07 -13.89
C SER A 265 21.16 -5.45 -13.52
N LYS A 266 22.46 -5.57 -13.23
CA LYS A 266 23.10 -6.87 -12.92
C LYS A 266 22.61 -7.39 -11.57
N GLU A 267 22.57 -6.52 -10.57
CA GLU A 267 22.06 -6.86 -9.24
C GLU A 267 20.56 -7.15 -9.25
N TYR A 268 19.81 -6.58 -10.19
CA TYR A 268 18.36 -6.73 -10.28
C TYR A 268 17.88 -7.90 -11.15
N GLU A 269 18.76 -8.48 -11.98
CA GLU A 269 18.36 -9.43 -13.02
C GLU A 269 17.83 -10.75 -12.42
N HIS A 270 18.39 -11.21 -11.30
CA HIS A 270 17.91 -12.40 -10.59
C HIS A 270 16.42 -12.27 -10.20
N PHE A 271 16.05 -11.20 -9.49
CA PHE A 271 14.65 -10.96 -9.08
C PHE A 271 13.69 -10.80 -10.27
N LYS A 272 14.18 -10.24 -11.37
CA LYS A 272 13.43 -10.07 -12.60
C LYS A 272 13.22 -11.40 -13.33
N GLN A 273 14.20 -12.30 -13.32
CA GLN A 273 14.04 -13.66 -13.84
C GLN A 273 13.01 -14.43 -13.02
N TYR A 274 13.08 -14.35 -11.69
CA TYR A 274 12.09 -14.98 -10.81
C TYR A 274 10.68 -14.40 -10.99
N SER A 275 10.55 -13.06 -11.05
CA SER A 275 9.27 -12.39 -11.36
C SER A 275 8.65 -12.90 -12.66
N ARG A 276 9.46 -13.11 -13.71
CA ARG A 276 9.01 -13.66 -14.99
C ARG A 276 8.59 -15.13 -14.90
N LYS A 277 9.25 -15.94 -14.05
CA LYS A 277 8.88 -17.34 -13.78
C LYS A 277 7.49 -17.39 -13.15
N ILE A 278 7.25 -16.59 -12.11
CA ILE A 278 5.95 -16.48 -11.44
C ILE A 278 4.84 -16.12 -12.43
N LEU A 279 5.06 -15.12 -13.30
CA LEU A 279 4.02 -14.62 -14.21
C LEU A 279 3.69 -15.56 -15.39
N LYS A 280 4.42 -16.67 -15.55
CA LYS A 280 4.20 -17.68 -16.59
C LYS A 280 3.50 -18.94 -16.07
N GLY A 281 3.55 -19.18 -14.76
CA GLY A 281 2.79 -20.25 -14.09
C GLY A 281 1.39 -19.77 -13.75
#